data_AF-A0A957P859-F1
#
_entry.id   AF-A0A957P859-F1
#
_cell.length_a   1.000
_cell.length_b   1.000
_cell.length_c   1.000
_cell.angle_alpha   90.00
_cell.angle_beta   90.00
_cell.angle_gamma   90.00
#
_symmetry.space_group_name_H-M   'P 1'
#
loop_
_entity.id
_entity.type
_entity.pdbx_description
1 polymer ?
#
loop_
_entity_poly.entity_id
_entity_poly.type
_entity_poly.pdbx_seq_one_letter_code
_entity_poly.pdbx_strand_id
1 'polypeptide(L)'
;PNLNDHERALIALNLIRELRNVRRWRGRVNAPDGLNLRSQGDANANVLTSLTNGAEFDVLNDENSWLCVAVDAETAGFVHCDYVTNLDEQPAPAPQPLPAGDYFHTEPALRNVPLAPPVAEQITLSPSAQPGAQRLAAIWNQYGGLLTALADRLQIDPAVAVAVLNVESGGQAFGAPGKPIIRFENHLFYADWGNTHADIFDSYFRFNREPNQSWKDHQWRGNVQQPFQSIHKEQMLEWQVLDFAANLAAADTAAKCSISMGLPQILGRNHQRIGYGTVQEMFQAFCADERNHVLGLFDFIRADANMVQALRNRDYFSFATGYNGSGQAATYEGLIKNSVAAFHQLSEVSLAIGDGAELPAELDSEIAFIPMPQQPDVFTNVGAPQADVGAAPQPASDEVRQAWIEYVKLGLENNNMLFRRILRAFIIPYYMTVAMYALLFVVGLGLFVVAAVLGLRDGKELYGVVFAGLSIATFVGYFFSRPLRSLEENLQLITWLGIAYNTYWTRLLYMEDRNTVHDDLKDASAQAAAEIQRIIDKSKELAGSRPGSRIGE
;
A
#
# COMPACT_ATOMS: atom_id res chain seq x y z
N PRO A 1 -9.93 53.62 -15.86
CA PRO A 1 -8.85 54.62 -15.65
C PRO A 1 -9.34 55.98 -15.13
N ASN A 2 -10.48 56.49 -15.64
CA ASN A 2 -10.96 57.85 -15.32
C ASN A 2 -12.07 57.91 -14.26
N LEU A 3 -12.29 56.83 -13.50
CA LEU A 3 -13.30 56.78 -12.44
C LEU A 3 -12.72 57.35 -11.15
N ASN A 4 -13.53 58.03 -10.34
CA ASN A 4 -13.16 58.37 -8.96
C ASN A 4 -13.45 57.19 -8.00
N ASP A 5 -13.00 57.27 -6.74
CA ASP A 5 -13.14 56.17 -5.78
C ASP A 5 -14.60 55.84 -5.45
N HIS A 6 -15.46 56.85 -5.43
CA HIS A 6 -16.89 56.68 -5.20
C HIS A 6 -17.55 55.92 -6.36
N GLU A 7 -17.23 56.28 -7.60
CA GLU A 7 -17.70 55.58 -8.80
C GLU A 7 -17.19 54.14 -8.87
N ARG A 8 -15.92 53.90 -8.52
CA ARG A 8 -15.35 52.55 -8.43
C ARG A 8 -16.07 51.69 -7.40
N ALA A 9 -16.34 52.24 -6.21
CA ALA A 9 -17.04 51.54 -5.15
C ALA A 9 -18.48 51.19 -5.56
N LEU A 10 -19.20 52.13 -6.18
CA LEU A 10 -20.56 51.88 -6.69
C LEU A 10 -20.58 50.80 -7.78
N ILE A 11 -19.62 50.81 -8.70
CA ILE A 11 -19.50 49.79 -9.75
C ILE A 11 -19.21 48.43 -9.13
N ALA A 12 -18.29 48.34 -8.15
CA ALA A 12 -17.97 47.09 -7.47
C ALA A 12 -19.19 46.50 -6.74
N LEU A 13 -19.95 47.33 -6.01
CA LEU A 13 -21.17 46.91 -5.32
C LEU A 13 -22.23 46.39 -6.30
N ASN A 14 -22.45 47.09 -7.41
CA ASN A 14 -23.40 46.64 -8.44
C ASN A 14 -22.93 45.34 -9.10
N LEU A 15 -21.64 45.20 -9.37
CA LEU A 15 -21.09 43.97 -9.95
C LEU A 15 -21.28 42.77 -9.01
N ILE A 16 -21.04 42.93 -7.70
CA ILE A 16 -21.30 41.87 -6.72
C ILE A 16 -22.77 41.44 -6.77
N ARG A 17 -23.70 42.40 -6.76
CA ARG A 17 -25.14 42.11 -6.83
C ARG A 17 -25.53 41.35 -8.10
N GLU A 18 -25.03 41.78 -9.26
CA GLU A 18 -25.29 41.09 -10.53
C GLU A 18 -24.68 39.70 -10.55
N LEU A 19 -23.43 39.54 -10.10
CA LEU A 19 -22.78 38.23 -10.05
C LEU A 19 -23.47 37.27 -9.08
N ARG A 20 -24.07 37.75 -7.99
CA ARG A 20 -24.87 36.91 -7.09
C ARG A 20 -26.19 36.42 -7.72
N ASN A 21 -26.76 37.19 -8.64
CA ASN A 21 -27.94 36.76 -9.41
C ASN A 21 -27.60 35.60 -10.38
N VAL A 22 -26.36 35.54 -10.84
CA VAL A 22 -25.82 34.48 -11.71
C VAL A 22 -24.78 33.61 -11.00
N ARG A 23 -24.86 33.51 -9.66
CA ARG A 23 -23.91 32.74 -8.85
C ARG A 23 -23.79 31.31 -9.37
N ARG A 24 -22.59 30.72 -9.29
CA ARG A 24 -22.37 29.34 -9.72
C ARG A 24 -23.04 28.34 -8.77
N TRP A 25 -22.81 28.52 -7.46
CA TRP A 25 -23.38 27.67 -6.41
C TRP A 25 -23.23 28.33 -5.03
N ARG A 26 -23.94 27.83 -4.02
CA ARG A 26 -23.83 28.28 -2.62
C ARG A 26 -22.78 27.49 -1.86
N GLY A 27 -21.88 28.17 -1.18
CA GLY A 27 -20.85 27.58 -0.34
C GLY A 27 -21.14 27.73 1.15
N ARG A 28 -20.57 26.82 1.95
CA ARG A 28 -20.51 26.90 3.42
C ARG A 28 -19.09 26.71 3.90
N VAL A 29 -18.64 27.52 4.86
CA VAL A 29 -17.35 27.31 5.54
C VAL A 29 -17.36 25.97 6.29
N ASN A 30 -16.34 25.15 6.03
CA ASN A 30 -16.03 23.91 6.73
C ASN A 30 -14.61 23.99 7.33
N ALA A 31 -14.43 24.93 8.25
CA ALA A 31 -13.17 25.20 8.92
C ALA A 31 -13.46 25.57 10.39
N PRO A 32 -13.12 24.72 11.37
CA PRO A 32 -13.44 24.95 12.79
C PRO A 32 -12.94 26.29 13.32
N ASP A 33 -11.74 26.72 12.89
CA ASP A 33 -11.10 27.97 13.32
C ASP A 33 -11.51 29.18 12.46
N GLY A 34 -12.45 28.99 11.53
CA GLY A 34 -12.86 29.99 10.54
C GLY A 34 -11.98 30.02 9.30
N LEU A 35 -12.42 30.80 8.31
CA LEU A 35 -11.80 30.88 6.99
C LEU A 35 -11.55 32.33 6.60
N ASN A 36 -10.30 32.66 6.31
CA ASN A 36 -9.92 34.02 5.89
C ASN A 36 -10.47 34.33 4.48
N LEU A 37 -11.27 35.39 4.39
CA LEU A 37 -11.66 36.02 3.13
C LEU A 37 -10.56 36.99 2.72
N ARG A 38 -9.97 36.79 1.54
CA ARG A 38 -8.80 37.54 1.06
C ARG A 38 -9.12 38.45 -0.12
N SER A 39 -8.27 39.43 -0.32
CA SER A 39 -8.36 40.38 -1.43
C SER A 39 -8.05 39.77 -2.81
N GLN A 40 -7.29 38.68 -2.85
CA GLN A 40 -6.91 37.94 -4.06
C GLN A 40 -6.79 36.44 -3.74
N GLY A 41 -6.79 35.59 -4.78
CA GLY A 41 -6.60 34.15 -4.67
C GLY A 41 -5.15 33.75 -4.37
N ASP A 42 -4.63 34.16 -3.21
CA ASP A 42 -3.27 33.88 -2.74
C ASP A 42 -3.24 33.81 -1.21
N ALA A 43 -2.52 32.84 -0.64
CA ALA A 43 -2.37 32.65 0.81
C ALA A 43 -1.68 33.83 1.49
N ASN A 44 -0.91 34.63 0.75
CA ASN A 44 -0.21 35.81 1.24
C ASN A 44 -0.98 37.12 0.97
N ALA A 45 -2.12 37.06 0.27
CA ALA A 45 -2.93 38.26 0.00
C ALA A 45 -3.55 38.82 1.28
N ASN A 46 -3.81 40.13 1.29
CA ASN A 46 -4.39 40.81 2.45
C ASN A 46 -5.72 40.17 2.86
N VAL A 47 -5.87 39.89 4.16
CA VAL A 47 -7.09 39.37 4.76
C VAL A 47 -8.09 40.51 4.90
N LEU A 48 -9.24 40.39 4.25
CA LEU A 48 -10.34 41.35 4.36
C LEU A 48 -11.11 41.12 5.66
N THR A 49 -11.43 39.87 5.96
CA THR A 49 -12.10 39.43 7.18
C THR A 49 -11.94 37.91 7.37
N SER A 50 -12.45 37.36 8.48
CA SER A 50 -12.53 35.92 8.72
C SER A 50 -14.00 35.49 8.85
N LEU A 51 -14.36 34.41 8.15
CA LEU A 51 -15.69 33.81 8.13
C LEU A 51 -15.75 32.70 9.18
N THR A 52 -16.78 32.67 10.00
CA THR A 52 -16.95 31.62 11.02
C THR A 52 -17.26 30.26 10.38
N ASN A 53 -16.95 29.17 11.08
CA ASN A 53 -17.40 27.84 10.66
C ASN A 53 -18.92 27.81 10.44
N GLY A 54 -19.37 27.19 9.34
CA GLY A 54 -20.77 27.15 8.97
C GLY A 54 -21.32 28.42 8.31
N ALA A 55 -20.53 29.49 8.16
CA ALA A 55 -20.95 30.68 7.42
C ALA A 55 -21.23 30.33 5.95
N GLU A 56 -22.32 30.86 5.41
CA GLU A 56 -22.74 30.62 4.02
C GLU A 56 -22.45 31.83 3.13
N PHE A 57 -22.17 31.59 1.85
CA PHE A 57 -21.88 32.62 0.86
C PHE A 57 -22.20 32.12 -0.55
N ASP A 58 -22.26 33.05 -1.50
CA ASP A 58 -22.44 32.73 -2.92
C ASP A 58 -21.08 32.63 -3.61
N VAL A 59 -20.82 31.53 -4.32
CA VAL A 59 -19.61 31.37 -5.14
C VAL A 59 -19.87 31.96 -6.52
N LEU A 60 -19.07 32.98 -6.85
CA LEU A 60 -19.19 33.76 -8.08
C LEU A 60 -18.28 33.21 -9.19
N ASN A 61 -17.12 32.66 -8.81
CA ASN A 61 -16.20 31.95 -9.71
C ASN A 61 -15.45 30.85 -8.93
N ASP A 62 -15.19 29.72 -9.59
CA ASP A 62 -14.55 28.51 -9.06
C ASP A 62 -13.41 27.99 -9.95
N GLU A 63 -12.86 28.85 -10.82
CA GLU A 63 -11.69 28.53 -11.62
C GLU A 63 -10.43 28.46 -10.73
N ASN A 64 -10.02 27.23 -10.39
CA ASN A 64 -8.85 26.83 -9.58
C ASN A 64 -9.09 26.76 -8.06
N SER A 65 -8.03 26.57 -7.27
CA SER A 65 -8.09 26.35 -5.81
C SER A 65 -8.60 27.54 -4.97
N TRP A 66 -8.82 28.70 -5.59
CA TRP A 66 -9.30 29.92 -4.95
C TRP A 66 -10.65 30.33 -5.51
N LEU A 67 -11.68 30.23 -4.67
CA LEU A 67 -13.05 30.58 -5.00
C LEU A 67 -13.25 32.08 -4.82
N CYS A 68 -13.77 32.76 -5.83
CA CYS A 68 -14.29 34.12 -5.69
C CYS A 68 -15.70 34.04 -5.11
N VAL A 69 -15.92 34.65 -3.94
CA VAL A 69 -17.15 34.50 -3.17
C VAL A 69 -17.71 35.85 -2.73
N ALA A 70 -19.03 35.94 -2.61
CA ALA A 70 -19.74 37.05 -1.98
C ALA A 70 -20.47 36.58 -0.73
N VAL A 71 -20.11 37.17 0.40
CA VAL A 71 -20.74 36.91 1.71
C VAL A 71 -22.09 37.62 1.79
N ASP A 72 -22.13 38.86 1.31
CA ASP A 72 -23.33 39.68 1.24
C ASP A 72 -23.31 40.56 -0.02
N ALA A 73 -24.19 41.57 -0.10
CA ALA A 73 -24.33 42.41 -1.29
C ALA A 73 -23.20 43.44 -1.45
N GLU A 74 -22.31 43.53 -0.45
CA GLU A 74 -21.26 44.54 -0.34
C GLU A 74 -19.87 43.91 -0.12
N THR A 75 -19.83 42.70 0.42
CA THR A 75 -18.62 41.98 0.81
C THR A 75 -18.35 40.82 -0.14
N ALA A 76 -17.26 40.92 -0.91
CA ALA A 76 -16.73 39.84 -1.74
C ALA A 76 -15.21 39.72 -1.63
N GLY A 77 -14.68 38.54 -1.91
CA GLY A 77 -13.26 38.23 -1.83
C GLY A 77 -12.95 36.81 -2.27
N PHE A 78 -11.81 36.30 -1.84
CA PHE A 78 -11.33 34.96 -2.21
C PHE A 78 -11.16 34.08 -0.98
N VAL A 79 -11.62 32.84 -1.07
CA VAL A 79 -11.41 31.78 -0.07
C VAL A 79 -10.84 30.54 -0.74
N HIS A 80 -10.09 29.73 0.00
CA HIS A 80 -9.53 28.49 -0.55
C HIS A 80 -10.58 27.37 -0.56
N CYS A 81 -10.68 26.61 -1.65
CA CYS A 81 -11.74 25.61 -1.86
C CYS A 81 -11.79 24.50 -0.81
N ASP A 82 -10.63 24.07 -0.26
CA ASP A 82 -10.53 22.97 0.72
C ASP A 82 -11.36 23.19 1.98
N TYR A 83 -11.68 24.45 2.29
CA TYR A 83 -12.42 24.84 3.49
C TYR A 83 -13.88 25.16 3.19
N VAL A 84 -14.41 24.75 2.03
CA VAL A 84 -15.75 25.11 1.56
C VAL A 84 -16.54 23.86 1.15
N THR A 85 -17.76 23.75 1.66
CA THR A 85 -18.74 22.74 1.23
C THR A 85 -19.71 23.36 0.22
N ASN A 86 -19.97 22.68 -0.90
CA ASN A 86 -20.99 23.09 -1.86
C ASN A 86 -22.39 22.67 -1.35
N LEU A 87 -23.29 23.63 -1.19
CA LEU A 87 -24.65 23.46 -0.69
C LEU A 87 -25.69 23.26 -1.80
N ASP A 88 -25.35 23.62 -3.04
CA ASP A 88 -26.20 23.38 -4.21
C ASP A 88 -25.86 22.04 -4.88
N GLU A 89 -24.73 21.44 -4.51
CA GLU A 89 -24.43 20.04 -4.78
C GLU A 89 -25.49 19.17 -4.08
N GLN A 90 -26.51 18.76 -4.83
CA GLN A 90 -27.31 17.61 -4.42
C GLN A 90 -26.34 16.44 -4.30
N PRO A 91 -26.36 15.66 -3.21
CA PRO A 91 -25.60 14.42 -3.16
C PRO A 91 -25.98 13.65 -4.43
N ALA A 92 -24.98 13.37 -5.27
CA ALA A 92 -25.19 12.54 -6.45
C ALA A 92 -26.00 11.32 -5.96
N PRO A 93 -27.08 10.93 -6.67
CA PRO A 93 -27.80 9.72 -6.29
C PRO A 93 -26.76 8.63 -6.10
N ALA A 94 -26.76 8.00 -4.92
CA ALA A 94 -25.73 7.03 -4.56
C ALA A 94 -25.53 6.09 -5.75
N PRO A 95 -24.28 5.92 -6.24
CA PRO A 95 -24.01 5.17 -7.46
C PRO A 95 -24.74 3.83 -7.42
N GLN A 96 -25.71 3.66 -8.32
CA GLN A 96 -26.52 2.45 -8.36
C GLN A 96 -25.63 1.32 -8.89
N PRO A 97 -25.76 0.09 -8.35
CA PRO A 97 -25.11 -1.08 -8.94
C PRO A 97 -25.41 -1.14 -10.45
N LEU A 98 -24.40 -1.44 -11.26
CA LEU A 98 -24.60 -1.72 -12.68
C LEU A 98 -25.56 -2.92 -12.82
N PRO A 99 -26.28 -3.06 -13.96
CA PRO A 99 -27.08 -4.24 -14.23
C PRO A 99 -26.24 -5.53 -14.04
N ALA A 100 -26.89 -6.58 -13.53
CA ALA A 100 -26.23 -7.87 -13.31
C ALA A 100 -25.66 -8.43 -14.63
N GLY A 101 -24.34 -8.64 -14.68
CA GLY A 101 -23.60 -9.02 -15.90
C GLY A 101 -22.72 -7.91 -16.48
N ASP A 102 -22.97 -6.67 -16.07
CA ASP A 102 -22.11 -5.49 -16.17
C ASP A 102 -20.63 -5.76 -15.89
N TYR A 103 -20.34 -6.39 -14.75
CA TYR A 103 -19.07 -6.27 -14.02
C TYR A 103 -17.85 -6.88 -14.71
N PHE A 104 -16.70 -6.21 -14.60
CA PHE A 104 -15.46 -6.67 -15.22
C PHE A 104 -14.97 -7.99 -14.63
N HIS A 105 -15.19 -8.24 -13.34
CA HIS A 105 -14.90 -9.55 -12.72
C HIS A 105 -15.77 -10.69 -13.25
N THR A 106 -16.95 -10.38 -13.80
CA THR A 106 -17.82 -11.36 -14.45
C THR A 106 -17.56 -11.53 -15.95
N GLU A 107 -16.75 -10.65 -16.55
CA GLU A 107 -16.49 -10.65 -17.98
C GLU A 107 -15.53 -11.80 -18.38
N PRO A 108 -15.96 -12.79 -19.18
CA PRO A 108 -15.11 -13.93 -19.52
C PRO A 108 -13.83 -13.55 -20.26
N ALA A 109 -13.87 -12.47 -21.05
CA ALA A 109 -12.73 -12.01 -21.82
C ALA A 109 -11.59 -11.49 -20.93
N LEU A 110 -11.91 -10.91 -19.76
CA LEU A 110 -10.91 -10.37 -18.84
C LEU A 110 -10.30 -11.42 -17.89
N ARG A 111 -10.94 -12.58 -17.76
CA ARG A 111 -10.51 -13.66 -16.84
C ARG A 111 -9.09 -14.16 -17.13
N ASN A 112 -8.74 -14.25 -18.41
CA ASN A 112 -7.49 -14.85 -18.88
C ASN A 112 -6.48 -13.83 -19.42
N VAL A 113 -6.80 -12.53 -19.41
CA VAL A 113 -5.86 -11.48 -19.82
C VAL A 113 -4.66 -11.51 -18.86
N PRO A 114 -3.41 -11.66 -19.33
CA PRO A 114 -2.24 -11.60 -18.44
C PRO A 114 -2.23 -10.32 -17.61
N LEU A 115 -1.82 -10.40 -16.34
CA LEU A 115 -1.64 -9.19 -15.53
C LEU A 115 -0.53 -8.33 -16.12
N ALA A 116 0.65 -8.92 -16.32
CA ALA A 116 1.78 -8.25 -16.94
C ALA A 116 1.57 -8.03 -18.45
N PRO A 117 2.10 -6.93 -19.02
CA PRO A 117 2.13 -6.73 -20.46
C PRO A 117 3.16 -7.69 -21.11
N PRO A 118 3.10 -7.87 -22.44
CA PRO A 118 4.13 -8.60 -23.19
C PRO A 118 5.53 -8.09 -22.85
N VAL A 119 6.54 -8.98 -22.86
CA VAL A 119 7.92 -8.62 -22.48
C VAL A 119 8.47 -7.45 -23.31
N ALA A 120 8.08 -7.33 -24.58
CA ALA A 120 8.48 -6.23 -25.46
C ALA A 120 7.91 -4.86 -25.06
N GLU A 121 6.85 -4.84 -24.25
CA GLU A 121 6.18 -3.64 -23.75
C GLU A 121 6.56 -3.35 -22.29
N GLN A 122 7.30 -4.23 -21.61
CA GLN A 122 7.74 -4.01 -20.24
C GLN A 122 8.79 -2.90 -20.18
N ILE A 123 8.69 -2.06 -19.15
CA ILE A 123 9.62 -0.97 -18.90
C ILE A 123 10.85 -1.55 -18.19
N THR A 124 11.99 -1.49 -18.87
CA THR A 124 13.28 -1.77 -18.26
C THR A 124 13.85 -0.44 -17.77
N LEU A 125 14.14 -0.33 -16.48
CA LEU A 125 14.71 0.87 -15.88
C LEU A 125 16.24 0.81 -15.87
N SER A 126 16.86 1.98 -15.94
CA SER A 126 18.30 2.11 -15.68
C SER A 126 18.63 1.87 -14.19
N PRO A 127 19.86 1.43 -13.86
CA PRO A 127 20.29 1.24 -12.47
C PRO A 127 20.19 2.48 -11.56
N SER A 128 20.20 3.70 -12.11
CA SER A 128 20.08 4.95 -11.36
C SER A 128 18.65 5.51 -11.30
N ALA A 129 17.66 4.77 -11.83
CA ALA A 129 16.26 5.18 -11.82
C ALA A 129 15.77 5.44 -10.40
N GLN A 130 15.08 6.56 -10.23
CA GLN A 130 14.62 7.05 -8.94
C GLN A 130 13.29 6.37 -8.50
N PRO A 131 12.87 6.50 -7.23
CA PRO A 131 11.76 5.72 -6.68
C PRO A 131 10.41 5.90 -7.39
N GLY A 132 10.12 7.07 -7.96
CA GLY A 132 8.89 7.31 -8.71
C GLY A 132 8.80 6.45 -9.97
N ALA A 133 9.88 6.45 -10.77
CA ALA A 133 10.03 5.63 -11.96
C ALA A 133 9.98 4.13 -11.64
N GLN A 134 10.66 3.71 -10.57
CA GLN A 134 10.59 2.34 -10.07
C GLN A 134 9.16 1.92 -9.79
N ARG A 135 8.34 2.78 -9.19
CA ARG A 135 6.95 2.50 -8.84
C ARG A 135 6.07 2.37 -10.08
N LEU A 136 6.13 3.33 -11.00
CA LEU A 136 5.34 3.29 -12.24
C LEU A 136 5.72 2.10 -13.12
N ALA A 137 7.01 1.81 -13.26
CA ALA A 137 7.48 0.63 -13.99
C ALA A 137 7.05 -0.67 -13.31
N ALA A 138 7.09 -0.75 -11.98
CA ALA A 138 6.61 -1.93 -11.25
C ALA A 138 5.11 -2.16 -11.47
N ILE A 139 4.29 -1.11 -11.34
CA ILE A 139 2.85 -1.19 -11.61
C ILE A 139 2.58 -1.63 -13.04
N TRP A 140 3.25 -1.04 -14.02
CA TRP A 140 3.08 -1.40 -15.42
C TRP A 140 3.55 -2.82 -15.71
N ASN A 141 4.74 -3.20 -15.27
CA ASN A 141 5.29 -4.54 -15.53
C ASN A 141 4.50 -5.64 -14.83
N GLN A 142 3.81 -5.31 -13.73
CA GLN A 142 2.96 -6.26 -13.02
C GLN A 142 1.52 -6.30 -13.57
N TYR A 143 0.91 -5.16 -13.91
CA TYR A 143 -0.53 -5.06 -14.21
C TYR A 143 -0.87 -4.49 -15.60
N GLY A 144 0.12 -4.06 -16.38
CA GLY A 144 -0.05 -3.33 -17.65
C GLY A 144 -0.87 -4.08 -18.71
N GLY A 145 -0.81 -5.41 -18.75
CA GLY A 145 -1.61 -6.22 -19.66
C GLY A 145 -3.11 -6.12 -19.33
N LEU A 146 -3.46 -6.23 -18.05
CA LEU A 146 -4.84 -6.06 -17.61
C LEU A 146 -5.31 -4.59 -17.67
N LEU A 147 -4.44 -3.65 -17.28
CA LEU A 147 -4.73 -2.22 -17.33
C LEU A 147 -5.01 -1.75 -18.75
N THR A 148 -4.29 -2.25 -19.75
CA THR A 148 -4.55 -1.95 -21.16
C THR A 148 -5.93 -2.45 -21.59
N ALA A 149 -6.28 -3.70 -21.25
CA ALA A 149 -7.60 -4.25 -21.59
C ALA A 149 -8.77 -3.50 -20.93
N LEU A 150 -8.57 -2.96 -19.73
CA LEU A 150 -9.54 -2.13 -19.02
C LEU A 150 -9.59 -0.71 -19.59
N ALA A 151 -8.45 -0.14 -19.94
CA ALA A 151 -8.34 1.16 -20.58
C ALA A 151 -9.10 1.17 -21.92
N ASP A 152 -8.98 0.11 -22.71
CA ASP A 152 -9.74 -0.07 -23.96
C ASP A 152 -11.26 -0.10 -23.73
N ARG A 153 -11.72 -0.83 -22.71
CA ARG A 153 -13.16 -0.91 -22.35
C ARG A 153 -13.73 0.42 -21.89
N LEU A 154 -12.92 1.18 -21.15
CA LEU A 154 -13.30 2.50 -20.67
C LEU A 154 -13.01 3.60 -21.69
N GLN A 155 -12.31 3.31 -22.79
CA GLN A 155 -11.85 4.28 -23.79
C GLN A 155 -11.00 5.40 -23.17
N ILE A 156 -10.10 5.03 -22.25
CA ILE A 156 -9.15 5.94 -21.61
C ILE A 156 -7.73 5.56 -22.03
N ASP A 157 -6.79 6.47 -21.80
CA ASP A 157 -5.36 6.21 -22.01
C ASP A 157 -4.85 5.16 -21.00
N PRO A 158 -4.09 4.12 -21.40
CA PRO A 158 -3.46 3.20 -20.45
C PRO A 158 -2.60 3.90 -19.40
N ALA A 159 -1.99 5.05 -19.74
CA ALA A 159 -1.26 5.87 -18.79
C ALA A 159 -2.15 6.38 -17.65
N VAL A 160 -3.41 6.70 -17.94
CA VAL A 160 -4.41 7.12 -16.94
C VAL A 160 -4.75 5.95 -16.03
N ALA A 161 -4.89 4.74 -16.57
CA ALA A 161 -5.15 3.54 -15.76
C ALA A 161 -3.99 3.22 -14.79
N VAL A 162 -2.75 3.35 -15.26
CA VAL A 162 -1.54 3.22 -14.41
C VAL A 162 -1.49 4.32 -13.35
N ALA A 163 -1.75 5.57 -13.73
CA ALA A 163 -1.72 6.72 -12.83
C ALA A 163 -2.77 6.60 -11.72
N VAL A 164 -4.00 6.22 -12.04
CA VAL A 164 -5.05 5.99 -11.04
C VAL A 164 -4.59 4.90 -10.06
N LEU A 165 -4.13 3.74 -10.54
CA LEU A 165 -3.67 2.67 -9.64
C LEU A 165 -2.45 3.07 -8.77
N ASN A 166 -1.55 3.88 -9.32
CA ASN A 166 -0.41 4.44 -8.59
C ASN A 166 -0.87 5.32 -7.44
N VAL A 167 -1.72 6.32 -7.73
CA VAL A 167 -2.18 7.31 -6.75
C VAL A 167 -2.94 6.67 -5.60
N GLU A 168 -3.67 5.58 -5.86
CA GLU A 168 -4.48 4.87 -4.86
C GLU A 168 -3.65 3.97 -3.91
N SER A 169 -2.58 3.33 -4.41
CA SER A 169 -2.05 2.14 -3.74
C SER A 169 -0.54 2.07 -3.59
N GLY A 170 0.21 2.84 -4.40
CA GLY A 170 1.65 2.66 -4.55
C GLY A 170 2.10 1.28 -5.07
N GLY A 171 1.17 0.36 -5.39
CA GLY A 171 1.40 -0.90 -6.09
C GLY A 171 1.38 -2.21 -5.26
N GLN A 172 1.16 -2.18 -3.94
CA GLN A 172 1.21 -3.39 -3.11
C GLN A 172 -0.19 -3.98 -2.80
N ALA A 173 -0.47 -5.19 -3.29
CA ALA A 173 -1.77 -5.85 -3.11
C ALA A 173 -1.90 -6.64 -1.79
N PHE A 174 -0.82 -7.32 -1.38
CA PHE A 174 -0.83 -8.30 -0.29
C PHE A 174 0.24 -7.98 0.77
N GLY A 175 -0.14 -8.09 2.05
CA GLY A 175 0.78 -8.04 3.18
C GLY A 175 1.39 -9.41 3.51
N ALA A 176 0.67 -10.48 3.16
CA ALA A 176 1.13 -11.87 3.20
C ALA A 176 0.34 -12.72 2.19
N PRO A 177 0.79 -13.93 1.82
CA PRO A 177 0.05 -14.78 0.88
C PRO A 177 -1.40 -15.00 1.31
N GLY A 178 -2.35 -14.63 0.45
CA GLY A 178 -3.79 -14.73 0.70
C GLY A 178 -4.36 -13.68 1.67
N LYS A 179 -3.55 -12.71 2.12
CA LYS A 179 -3.95 -11.63 3.02
C LYS A 179 -3.76 -10.28 2.34
N PRO A 180 -4.79 -9.76 1.65
CA PRO A 180 -4.72 -8.42 1.07
C PRO A 180 -4.37 -7.40 2.15
N ILE A 181 -3.75 -6.30 1.74
CA ILE A 181 -3.58 -5.15 2.64
C ILE A 181 -4.97 -4.66 3.03
N ILE A 182 -5.22 -4.51 4.32
CA ILE A 182 -6.50 -4.02 4.85
C ILE A 182 -6.28 -2.88 5.85
N ARG A 183 -7.35 -2.11 6.08
CA ARG A 183 -7.45 -1.17 7.19
C ARG A 183 -8.83 -1.30 7.83
N PHE A 184 -8.88 -1.52 9.13
CA PHE A 184 -10.11 -1.74 9.89
C PHE A 184 -10.66 -0.43 10.46
N GLU A 185 -11.79 0.01 9.94
CA GLU A 185 -12.47 1.25 10.33
C GLU A 185 -13.47 0.96 11.46
N ASN A 186 -13.01 0.92 12.71
CA ASN A 186 -13.84 0.47 13.83
C ASN A 186 -15.07 1.38 14.12
N HIS A 187 -15.04 2.64 13.67
CA HIS A 187 -16.19 3.54 13.73
C HIS A 187 -17.30 3.17 12.73
N LEU A 188 -16.94 2.62 11.56
CA LEU A 188 -17.92 2.04 10.63
C LEU A 188 -18.48 0.74 11.21
N PHE A 189 -17.63 -0.06 11.86
CA PHE A 189 -18.07 -1.27 12.56
C PHE A 189 -19.02 -0.93 13.71
N TYR A 190 -18.80 0.18 14.41
CA TYR A 190 -19.74 0.70 15.40
C TYR A 190 -21.09 1.08 14.77
N ALA A 191 -21.06 1.79 13.64
CA ALA A 191 -22.28 2.20 12.94
C ALA A 191 -23.14 1.01 12.47
N ASP A 192 -22.49 -0.06 12.01
CA ASP A 192 -23.18 -1.22 11.43
C ASP A 192 -23.55 -2.30 12.47
N TRP A 193 -22.79 -2.44 13.56
CA TRP A 193 -22.98 -3.49 14.57
C TRP A 193 -22.83 -3.00 16.01
N GLY A 194 -21.80 -2.20 16.30
CA GLY A 194 -21.46 -1.83 17.67
C GLY A 194 -22.50 -0.95 18.38
N ASN A 195 -23.30 -0.17 17.66
CA ASN A 195 -24.35 0.67 18.25
C ASN A 195 -25.47 -0.14 18.91
N THR A 196 -25.73 -1.36 18.45
CA THR A 196 -26.72 -2.30 19.01
C THR A 196 -26.08 -3.29 19.99
N HIS A 197 -24.74 -3.31 20.07
CA HIS A 197 -23.94 -4.20 20.92
C HIS A 197 -22.92 -3.40 21.76
N ALA A 198 -23.33 -2.22 22.24
CA ALA A 198 -22.42 -1.22 22.81
C ALA A 198 -21.55 -1.78 23.95
N ASP A 199 -22.12 -2.58 24.86
CA ASP A 199 -21.38 -3.18 25.97
C ASP A 199 -20.22 -4.07 25.49
N ILE A 200 -20.44 -4.84 24.43
CA ILE A 200 -19.42 -5.69 23.83
C ILE A 200 -18.44 -4.83 23.04
N PHE A 201 -18.93 -3.88 22.24
CA PHE A 201 -18.08 -3.01 21.44
C PHE A 201 -17.12 -2.21 22.32
N ASP A 202 -17.62 -1.49 23.33
CA ASP A 202 -16.82 -0.62 24.20
C ASP A 202 -15.87 -1.43 25.11
N SER A 203 -16.12 -2.74 25.25
CA SER A 203 -15.19 -3.65 25.89
C SER A 203 -13.93 -3.92 25.07
N TYR A 204 -13.93 -3.73 23.74
CA TYR A 204 -12.81 -4.10 22.88
C TYR A 204 -12.36 -3.02 21.90
N PHE A 205 -13.20 -2.03 21.59
CA PHE A 205 -12.93 -1.00 20.60
C PHE A 205 -13.17 0.40 21.19
N ARG A 206 -12.37 1.37 20.74
CA ARG A 206 -12.59 2.80 20.97
C ARG A 206 -12.25 3.59 19.72
N PHE A 207 -12.94 4.70 19.55
CA PHE A 207 -12.67 5.70 18.53
C PHE A 207 -13.12 7.05 19.04
N ASN A 208 -12.72 8.12 18.36
CA ASN A 208 -13.13 9.46 18.72
C ASN A 208 -14.62 9.66 18.43
N ARG A 209 -15.45 9.88 19.45
CA ARG A 209 -16.90 10.04 19.28
C ARG A 209 -17.34 11.50 19.01
N GLU A 210 -16.41 12.43 18.89
CA GLU A 210 -16.72 13.83 18.55
C GLU A 210 -17.32 13.93 17.14
N PRO A 211 -18.29 14.84 16.91
CA PRO A 211 -18.86 15.08 15.60
C PRO A 211 -17.76 15.32 14.54
N ASN A 212 -17.88 14.64 13.39
CA ASN A 212 -16.95 14.70 12.26
C ASN A 212 -15.51 14.22 12.53
N GLN A 213 -15.27 13.56 13.67
CA GLN A 213 -13.96 13.00 14.02
C GLN A 213 -13.98 11.49 14.23
N SER A 214 -15.10 10.82 13.91
CA SER A 214 -15.27 9.37 14.10
C SER A 214 -14.22 8.49 13.42
N TRP A 215 -13.57 9.00 12.38
CA TRP A 215 -12.45 8.37 11.68
C TRP A 215 -11.10 8.43 12.43
N LYS A 216 -11.03 9.08 13.61
CA LYS A 216 -9.80 9.23 14.42
C LYS A 216 -9.77 8.32 15.65
N ASP A 217 -8.56 8.14 16.19
CA ASP A 217 -8.27 7.46 17.46
C ASP A 217 -8.78 6.01 17.52
N HIS A 218 -8.67 5.28 16.41
CA HIS A 218 -9.10 3.89 16.32
C HIS A 218 -8.20 3.00 17.17
N GLN A 219 -8.79 2.45 18.22
CA GLN A 219 -8.12 1.62 19.20
C GLN A 219 -8.83 0.29 19.38
N TRP A 220 -8.04 -0.73 19.72
CA TRP A 220 -8.51 -2.06 20.02
C TRP A 220 -7.70 -2.70 21.15
N ARG A 221 -8.29 -3.70 21.80
CA ARG A 221 -7.60 -4.65 22.68
C ARG A 221 -8.16 -6.04 22.46
N GLY A 222 -7.31 -7.07 22.45
CA GLY A 222 -7.77 -8.46 22.29
C GLY A 222 -8.35 -9.07 23.56
N ASN A 223 -8.11 -8.43 24.71
CA ASN A 223 -8.62 -8.86 26.00
C ASN A 223 -8.96 -7.62 26.85
N VAL A 224 -10.07 -7.67 27.60
CA VAL A 224 -10.51 -6.63 28.52
C VAL A 224 -9.50 -6.27 29.62
N GLN A 225 -8.54 -7.15 29.94
CA GLN A 225 -7.43 -6.85 30.86
C GLN A 225 -6.25 -6.12 30.20
N GLN A 226 -6.15 -6.13 28.88
CA GLN A 226 -5.08 -5.42 28.17
C GLN A 226 -5.41 -3.93 28.00
N PRO A 227 -4.38 -3.07 27.95
CA PRO A 227 -4.58 -1.68 27.54
C PRO A 227 -5.03 -1.61 26.08
N PHE A 228 -5.78 -0.57 25.76
CA PHE A 228 -6.10 -0.24 24.37
C PHE A 228 -4.84 0.16 23.61
N GLN A 229 -4.74 -0.25 22.36
CA GLN A 229 -3.68 0.13 21.43
C GLN A 229 -4.26 0.65 20.12
N SER A 230 -3.54 1.55 19.43
CA SER A 230 -3.91 1.98 18.08
C SER A 230 -3.90 0.79 17.12
N ILE A 231 -4.93 0.70 16.27
CA ILE A 231 -5.13 -0.38 15.30
C ILE A 231 -4.13 -0.26 14.13
N HIS A 232 -3.92 0.95 13.63
CA HIS A 232 -3.26 1.23 12.35
C HIS A 232 -1.73 1.25 12.43
N LYS A 233 -1.14 0.24 13.08
CA LYS A 233 0.32 0.12 13.26
C LYS A 233 0.97 -0.77 12.21
N GLU A 234 0.36 -1.92 11.94
CA GLU A 234 0.91 -2.94 11.05
C GLU A 234 -0.20 -3.85 10.51
N GLN A 235 0.04 -4.43 9.33
CA GLN A 235 -0.94 -5.29 8.66
C GLN A 235 -1.32 -6.53 9.48
N MET A 236 -0.39 -7.09 10.26
CA MET A 236 -0.71 -8.24 11.10
C MET A 236 -1.76 -7.88 12.17
N LEU A 237 -1.66 -6.69 12.78
CA LEU A 237 -2.61 -6.22 13.77
C LEU A 237 -3.98 -5.94 13.13
N GLU A 238 -4.02 -5.30 11.96
CA GLU A 238 -5.26 -5.07 11.21
C GLU A 238 -6.04 -6.39 10.97
N TRP A 239 -5.33 -7.45 10.57
CA TRP A 239 -5.91 -8.78 10.39
C TRP A 239 -6.37 -9.43 11.70
N GLN A 240 -5.61 -9.27 12.80
CA GLN A 240 -6.04 -9.76 14.12
C GLN A 240 -7.33 -9.08 14.59
N VAL A 241 -7.45 -7.77 14.36
CA VAL A 241 -8.65 -7.01 14.71
C VAL A 241 -9.85 -7.45 13.88
N LEU A 242 -9.66 -7.63 12.57
CA LEU A 242 -10.70 -8.17 11.68
C LEU A 242 -11.15 -9.56 12.12
N ASP A 243 -10.20 -10.48 12.34
CA ASP A 243 -10.49 -11.85 12.75
C ASP A 243 -11.25 -11.86 14.09
N PHE A 244 -10.85 -11.01 15.05
CA PHE A 244 -11.55 -10.85 16.32
C PHE A 244 -12.98 -10.33 16.10
N ALA A 245 -13.13 -9.22 15.37
CA ALA A 245 -14.42 -8.58 15.12
C ALA A 245 -15.40 -9.53 14.40
N ALA A 246 -14.91 -10.26 13.39
CA ALA A 246 -15.72 -11.19 12.61
C ALA A 246 -16.23 -12.39 13.43
N ASN A 247 -15.52 -12.77 14.49
CA ASN A 247 -15.93 -13.85 15.41
C ASN A 247 -16.84 -13.38 16.56
N LEU A 248 -17.16 -12.08 16.64
CA LEU A 248 -18.21 -11.60 17.55
C LEU A 248 -19.59 -12.04 17.04
N ALA A 249 -20.56 -12.14 17.95
CA ALA A 249 -21.89 -12.67 17.67
C ALA A 249 -22.56 -11.90 16.50
N ALA A 250 -22.78 -12.61 15.39
CA ALA A 250 -23.40 -12.08 14.16
C ALA A 250 -22.70 -10.83 13.56
N ALA A 251 -21.38 -10.69 13.76
CA ALA A 251 -20.64 -9.50 13.36
C ALA A 251 -19.90 -9.62 12.01
N ASP A 252 -19.80 -10.83 11.42
CA ASP A 252 -18.95 -11.10 10.25
C ASP A 252 -19.16 -10.12 9.07
N THR A 253 -20.42 -9.92 8.66
CA THR A 253 -20.76 -9.00 7.57
C THR A 253 -20.37 -7.56 7.91
N ALA A 254 -20.68 -7.09 9.13
CA ALA A 254 -20.36 -5.72 9.54
C ALA A 254 -18.85 -5.50 9.63
N ALA A 255 -18.10 -6.47 10.16
CA ALA A 255 -16.64 -6.42 10.23
C ALA A 255 -16.02 -6.31 8.84
N LYS A 256 -16.44 -7.17 7.90
CA LYS A 256 -15.96 -7.13 6.51
C LYS A 256 -16.43 -5.88 5.73
N CYS A 257 -17.60 -5.34 6.04
CA CYS A 257 -18.05 -4.06 5.46
C CYS A 257 -17.20 -2.86 5.93
N SER A 258 -16.52 -3.01 7.07
CA SER A 258 -15.75 -1.97 7.75
C SER A 258 -14.25 -2.01 7.46
N ILE A 259 -13.81 -2.82 6.50
CA ILE A 259 -12.41 -2.84 6.06
C ILE A 259 -12.27 -2.29 4.65
N SER A 260 -11.25 -1.46 4.41
CA SER A 260 -10.73 -1.23 3.06
C SER A 260 -9.80 -2.39 2.67
N MET A 261 -9.77 -2.76 1.39
CA MET A 261 -9.06 -3.97 0.95
C MET A 261 -8.23 -3.77 -0.33
N GLY A 262 -7.06 -4.41 -0.33
CA GLY A 262 -6.22 -4.62 -1.52
C GLY A 262 -5.61 -3.35 -2.09
N LEU A 263 -5.17 -3.43 -3.35
CA LEU A 263 -4.61 -2.29 -4.08
C LEU A 263 -5.49 -1.03 -3.96
N PRO A 264 -6.77 -1.03 -4.36
CA PRO A 264 -7.55 0.20 -4.42
C PRO A 264 -8.14 0.65 -3.08
N GLN A 265 -7.87 -0.07 -1.99
CA GLN A 265 -8.44 0.22 -0.67
C GLN A 265 -9.98 0.40 -0.70
N ILE A 266 -10.69 -0.39 -1.52
CA ILE A 266 -12.15 -0.32 -1.59
C ILE A 266 -12.74 -0.84 -0.28
N LEU A 267 -13.53 -0.01 0.40
CA LEU A 267 -14.31 -0.40 1.57
C LEU A 267 -15.27 -1.54 1.23
N GLY A 268 -15.31 -2.59 2.05
CA GLY A 268 -16.13 -3.77 1.81
C GLY A 268 -17.63 -3.50 1.67
N ARG A 269 -18.14 -2.43 2.30
CA ARG A 269 -19.53 -1.99 2.08
C ARG A 269 -19.87 -1.62 0.64
N ASN A 270 -18.86 -1.38 -0.20
CA ASN A 270 -19.05 -1.14 -1.64
C ASN A 270 -19.17 -2.43 -2.47
N HIS A 271 -19.28 -3.61 -1.84
CA HIS A 271 -19.32 -4.89 -2.56
C HIS A 271 -20.38 -4.93 -3.68
N GLN A 272 -21.59 -4.40 -3.45
CA GLN A 272 -22.65 -4.35 -4.47
C GLN A 272 -22.31 -3.40 -5.61
N ARG A 273 -21.67 -2.26 -5.30
CA ARG A 273 -21.26 -1.27 -6.30
C ARG A 273 -20.30 -1.87 -7.32
N ILE A 274 -19.44 -2.80 -6.89
CA ILE A 274 -18.48 -3.50 -7.75
C ILE A 274 -18.94 -4.93 -8.12
N GLY A 275 -20.20 -5.26 -7.86
CA GLY A 275 -20.87 -6.45 -8.42
C GLY A 275 -20.74 -7.75 -7.65
N TYR A 276 -20.32 -7.71 -6.39
CA TYR A 276 -20.41 -8.88 -5.50
C TYR A 276 -21.73 -8.87 -4.74
N GLY A 277 -22.41 -10.01 -4.70
CA GLY A 277 -23.71 -10.14 -4.02
C GLY A 277 -23.59 -9.95 -2.51
N THR A 278 -22.46 -10.38 -1.94
CA THR A 278 -22.13 -10.21 -0.52
C THR A 278 -20.71 -9.68 -0.32
N VAL A 279 -20.45 -9.07 0.84
CA VAL A 279 -19.09 -8.67 1.21
C VAL A 279 -18.17 -9.87 1.43
N GLN A 280 -18.71 -11.04 1.80
CA GLN A 280 -17.96 -12.28 1.92
C GLN A 280 -17.43 -12.75 0.55
N GLU A 281 -18.25 -12.67 -0.50
CA GLU A 281 -17.83 -12.97 -1.87
C GLU A 281 -16.71 -12.02 -2.33
N MET A 282 -16.88 -10.71 -2.09
CA MET A 282 -15.83 -9.72 -2.38
C MET A 282 -14.54 -10.05 -1.63
N PHE A 283 -14.63 -10.31 -0.32
CA PHE A 283 -13.48 -10.61 0.54
C PHE A 283 -12.75 -11.88 0.08
N GLN A 284 -13.47 -12.94 -0.26
CA GLN A 284 -12.89 -14.17 -0.80
C GLN A 284 -12.19 -13.94 -2.14
N ALA A 285 -12.83 -13.19 -3.05
CA ALA A 285 -12.24 -12.85 -4.34
C ALA A 285 -10.95 -12.02 -4.17
N PHE A 286 -10.94 -11.05 -3.25
CA PHE A 286 -9.77 -10.22 -2.96
C PHE A 286 -8.67 -11.00 -2.23
N CYS A 287 -9.00 -11.99 -1.40
CA CYS A 287 -8.01 -12.89 -0.81
C CYS A 287 -7.38 -13.83 -1.84
N ALA A 288 -8.13 -14.19 -2.89
CA ALA A 288 -7.69 -15.18 -3.88
C ALA A 288 -6.70 -14.61 -4.90
N ASP A 289 -6.93 -13.40 -5.42
CA ASP A 289 -6.19 -12.87 -6.57
C ASP A 289 -6.19 -11.33 -6.62
N GLU A 290 -5.02 -10.73 -6.81
CA GLU A 290 -4.85 -9.27 -7.03
C GLU A 290 -5.55 -8.78 -8.29
N ARG A 291 -5.80 -9.67 -9.27
CA ARG A 291 -6.66 -9.37 -10.43
C ARG A 291 -7.99 -8.77 -9.98
N ASN A 292 -8.62 -9.34 -8.95
CA ASN A 292 -9.93 -8.91 -8.49
C ASN A 292 -9.89 -7.52 -7.84
N HIS A 293 -8.73 -7.11 -7.33
CA HIS A 293 -8.52 -5.75 -6.81
C HIS A 293 -8.56 -4.74 -7.96
N VAL A 294 -7.80 -5.01 -9.03
CA VAL A 294 -7.74 -4.15 -10.22
C VAL A 294 -9.11 -4.09 -10.90
N LEU A 295 -9.75 -5.24 -11.14
CA LEU A 295 -11.11 -5.27 -11.73
C LEU A 295 -12.11 -4.51 -10.86
N GLY A 296 -12.06 -4.69 -9.53
CA GLY A 296 -12.91 -3.99 -8.58
C GLY A 296 -12.75 -2.47 -8.61
N LEU A 297 -11.52 -1.96 -8.75
CA LEU A 297 -11.24 -0.53 -8.92
C LEU A 297 -11.95 0.04 -10.14
N PHE A 298 -11.79 -0.61 -11.29
CA PHE A 298 -12.39 -0.11 -12.53
C PHE A 298 -13.90 -0.35 -12.58
N ASP A 299 -14.44 -1.35 -11.88
CA ASP A 299 -15.88 -1.48 -11.65
C ASP A 299 -16.42 -0.35 -10.76
N PHE A 300 -15.68 0.06 -9.73
CA PHE A 300 -16.05 1.17 -8.86
C PHE A 300 -16.13 2.49 -9.63
N ILE A 301 -15.16 2.73 -10.52
CA ILE A 301 -15.10 3.89 -11.42
C ILE A 301 -16.26 3.80 -12.43
N ARG A 302 -16.45 2.65 -13.06
CA ARG A 302 -17.47 2.46 -14.11
C ARG A 302 -18.90 2.56 -13.59
N ALA A 303 -19.14 2.28 -12.31
CA ALA A 303 -20.43 2.49 -11.67
C ALA A 303 -20.87 3.97 -11.67
N ASP A 304 -19.97 4.91 -11.96
CA ASP A 304 -20.28 6.33 -12.16
C ASP A 304 -19.87 6.80 -13.56
N ALA A 305 -20.86 7.07 -14.40
CA ALA A 305 -20.64 7.55 -15.77
C ALA A 305 -19.88 8.89 -15.83
N ASN A 306 -20.02 9.75 -14.83
CA ASN A 306 -19.32 11.03 -14.78
C ASN A 306 -17.83 10.82 -14.50
N MET A 307 -17.47 9.91 -13.59
CA MET A 307 -16.06 9.56 -13.35
C MET A 307 -15.41 8.98 -14.61
N VAL A 308 -16.10 8.07 -15.33
CA VAL A 308 -15.61 7.54 -16.60
C VAL A 308 -15.41 8.65 -17.62
N GLN A 309 -16.40 9.54 -17.78
CA GLN A 309 -16.32 10.63 -18.74
C GLN A 309 -15.22 11.64 -18.39
N ALA A 310 -15.01 11.91 -17.11
CA ALA A 310 -13.94 12.76 -16.61
C ALA A 310 -12.56 12.18 -17.00
N LEU A 311 -12.34 10.88 -16.76
CA LEU A 311 -11.09 10.21 -17.19
C LEU A 311 -10.89 10.24 -18.71
N ARG A 312 -11.96 10.01 -19.50
CA ARG A 312 -11.90 10.12 -20.97
C ARG A 312 -11.50 11.50 -21.45
N ASN A 313 -12.02 12.53 -20.79
CA ASN A 313 -11.75 13.93 -21.10
C ASN A 313 -10.42 14.43 -20.49
N ARG A 314 -9.70 13.58 -19.73
CA ARG A 314 -8.52 13.95 -18.93
C ARG A 314 -8.83 15.08 -17.92
N ASP A 315 -10.09 15.17 -17.49
CA ASP A 315 -10.57 16.06 -16.44
C ASP A 315 -10.39 15.37 -15.08
N TYR A 316 -9.15 15.34 -14.60
CA TYR A 316 -8.81 14.63 -13.37
C TYR A 316 -9.36 15.32 -12.11
N PHE A 317 -9.69 16.61 -12.18
CA PHE A 317 -10.34 17.32 -11.08
C PHE A 317 -11.76 16.81 -10.85
N SER A 318 -12.56 16.72 -11.91
CA SER A 318 -13.92 16.15 -11.82
C SER A 318 -13.89 14.69 -11.42
N PHE A 319 -12.93 13.90 -11.93
CA PHE A 319 -12.73 12.52 -11.49
C PHE A 319 -12.41 12.44 -9.99
N ALA A 320 -11.45 13.22 -9.51
CA ALA A 320 -11.03 13.22 -8.12
C ALA A 320 -12.15 13.65 -7.17
N THR A 321 -12.98 14.61 -7.60
CA THR A 321 -14.17 15.05 -6.86
C THR A 321 -15.21 13.93 -6.75
N GLY A 322 -15.47 13.18 -7.83
CA GLY A 322 -16.38 12.04 -7.80
C GLY A 322 -15.85 10.85 -6.98
N TYR A 323 -14.54 10.65 -6.96
CA TYR A 323 -13.91 9.52 -6.28
C TYR A 323 -13.65 9.77 -4.79
N ASN A 324 -13.11 10.94 -4.41
CA ASN A 324 -12.69 11.28 -3.04
C ASN A 324 -13.51 12.40 -2.38
N GLY A 325 -14.37 13.08 -3.13
CA GLY A 325 -15.00 14.33 -2.71
C GLY A 325 -14.15 15.57 -3.04
N SER A 326 -14.78 16.75 -2.94
CA SER A 326 -14.19 18.02 -3.37
C SER A 326 -12.99 18.49 -2.53
N GLY A 327 -12.88 18.06 -1.27
CA GLY A 327 -11.90 18.58 -0.31
C GLY A 327 -10.43 18.26 -0.60
N GLN A 328 -10.12 17.35 -1.53
CA GLN A 328 -8.75 17.02 -1.95
C GLN A 328 -8.60 16.93 -3.48
N ALA A 329 -9.61 17.37 -4.24
CA ALA A 329 -9.69 17.11 -5.67
C ALA A 329 -8.49 17.69 -6.46
N ALA A 330 -8.03 18.90 -6.10
CA ALA A 330 -6.87 19.54 -6.73
C ALA A 330 -5.55 18.79 -6.46
N THR A 331 -5.37 18.26 -5.25
CA THR A 331 -4.21 17.44 -4.89
C THR A 331 -4.18 16.17 -5.73
N TYR A 332 -5.30 15.44 -5.75
CA TYR A 332 -5.44 14.22 -6.55
C TYR A 332 -5.25 14.49 -8.06
N GLU A 333 -5.80 15.58 -8.58
CA GLU A 333 -5.60 16.01 -9.96
C GLU A 333 -4.11 16.14 -10.30
N GLY A 334 -3.34 16.85 -9.47
CA GLY A 334 -1.90 17.04 -9.67
C GLY A 334 -1.15 15.71 -9.71
N LEU A 335 -1.44 14.80 -8.76
CA LEU A 335 -0.80 13.49 -8.69
C LEU A 335 -1.09 12.62 -9.92
N ILE A 336 -2.32 12.64 -10.41
CA ILE A 336 -2.72 11.89 -11.62
C ILE A 336 -2.02 12.50 -12.85
N LYS A 337 -2.02 13.83 -13.02
CA LYS A 337 -1.36 14.52 -14.13
C LYS A 337 0.13 14.17 -14.20
N ASN A 338 0.82 14.25 -13.07
CA ASN A 338 2.24 14.00 -12.98
C ASN A 338 2.58 12.54 -13.25
N SER A 339 1.77 11.61 -12.71
CA SER A 339 1.92 10.17 -12.98
C SER A 339 1.70 9.83 -14.46
N VAL A 340 0.71 10.44 -15.12
CA VAL A 340 0.45 10.24 -16.55
C VAL A 340 1.62 10.75 -17.39
N ALA A 341 2.09 11.98 -17.15
CA ALA A 341 3.21 12.57 -17.88
C ALA A 341 4.50 11.74 -17.72
N ALA A 342 4.81 11.33 -16.49
CA ALA A 342 5.94 10.48 -16.16
C ALA A 342 5.85 9.11 -16.85
N PHE A 343 4.67 8.47 -16.83
CA PHE A 343 4.50 7.17 -17.45
C PHE A 343 4.68 7.23 -18.98
N HIS A 344 4.12 8.24 -19.65
CA HIS A 344 4.35 8.43 -21.08
C HIS A 344 5.84 8.56 -21.39
N GLN A 345 6.56 9.42 -20.66
CA GLN A 345 8.00 9.59 -20.86
C GLN A 345 8.78 8.29 -20.65
N LEU A 346 8.50 7.53 -19.58
CA LEU A 346 9.14 6.24 -19.33
C LEU A 346 8.87 5.24 -20.46
N SER A 347 7.62 5.14 -20.91
CA SER A 347 7.23 4.21 -21.96
C SER A 347 7.91 4.53 -23.31
N GLU A 348 7.98 5.82 -23.68
CA GLU A 348 8.64 6.27 -24.91
C GLU A 348 10.15 6.02 -24.87
N VAL A 349 10.81 6.34 -23.75
CA VAL A 349 12.25 6.12 -23.58
C VAL A 349 12.58 4.63 -23.60
N SER A 350 11.79 3.80 -22.89
CA SER A 350 11.99 2.36 -22.85
C SER A 350 11.88 1.72 -24.24
N LEU A 351 10.92 2.17 -25.05
CA LEU A 351 10.75 1.71 -26.43
C LEU A 351 11.87 2.17 -27.36
N ALA A 352 12.47 3.34 -27.10
CA ALA A 352 13.47 3.95 -27.97
C ALA A 352 14.90 3.42 -27.74
N ILE A 353 15.30 3.21 -26.47
CA ILE A 353 16.73 3.04 -26.11
C ILE A 353 17.08 1.59 -25.75
N GLY A 354 16.16 0.82 -25.14
CA GLY A 354 16.41 -0.58 -24.74
C GLY A 354 17.45 -0.80 -23.62
N ASP A 355 18.31 0.19 -23.33
CA ASP A 355 19.37 0.14 -22.30
C ASP A 355 18.95 0.70 -20.92
N GLY A 356 17.64 0.92 -20.72
CA GLY A 356 17.06 1.35 -19.44
C GLY A 356 16.48 2.78 -19.47
N ALA A 357 15.25 2.94 -19.00
CA ALA A 357 14.56 4.22 -18.88
C ALA A 357 14.82 4.90 -17.52
N GLU A 358 14.83 6.23 -17.52
CA GLU A 358 14.85 7.09 -16.33
C GLU A 358 13.97 8.31 -16.53
N LEU A 359 13.60 8.95 -15.42
CA LEU A 359 12.92 10.23 -15.41
C LEU A 359 13.85 11.35 -14.95
N PRO A 360 13.61 12.59 -15.41
CA PRO A 360 14.18 13.77 -14.77
C PRO A 360 13.86 13.78 -13.27
N ALA A 361 14.83 14.17 -12.44
CA ALA A 361 14.71 14.10 -10.99
C ALA A 361 13.53 14.92 -10.46
N GLU A 362 13.24 16.07 -11.08
CA GLU A 362 12.11 16.92 -10.74
C GLU A 362 10.78 16.18 -10.94
N LEU A 363 10.58 15.60 -12.13
CA LEU A 363 9.35 14.85 -12.44
C LEU A 363 9.22 13.59 -11.59
N ASP A 364 10.32 12.89 -11.32
CA ASP A 364 10.29 11.69 -10.47
C ASP A 364 9.85 12.01 -9.03
N SER A 365 10.33 13.13 -8.48
CA SER A 365 9.99 13.59 -7.12
C SER A 365 8.51 13.95 -6.95
N GLU A 366 7.83 14.25 -8.06
CA GLU A 366 6.40 14.56 -8.11
C GLU A 366 5.51 13.31 -8.22
N ILE A 367 6.10 12.13 -8.42
CA ILE A 367 5.37 10.84 -8.45
C ILE A 367 5.13 10.40 -7.01
N ALA A 368 4.04 10.92 -6.46
CA ALA A 368 3.51 10.51 -5.19
C ALA A 368 2.20 9.74 -5.35
N PHE A 369 1.88 8.98 -4.32
CA PHE A 369 0.59 8.38 -4.11
C PHE A 369 0.04 8.96 -2.82
N ILE A 370 -1.26 8.88 -2.62
CA ILE A 370 -1.82 9.39 -1.37
C ILE A 370 -1.49 8.38 -0.29
N PRO A 371 -0.63 8.74 0.69
CA PRO A 371 -0.37 7.86 1.81
C PRO A 371 -1.71 7.60 2.46
N MET A 372 -1.92 6.37 2.94
CA MET A 372 -3.02 6.07 3.87
C MET A 372 -3.17 7.24 4.85
N PRO A 373 -4.39 7.64 5.26
CA PRO A 373 -4.54 8.65 6.31
C PRO A 373 -3.71 8.24 7.52
N GLN A 374 -2.53 8.86 7.66
CA GLN A 374 -1.70 8.69 8.82
C GLN A 374 -2.41 9.48 9.93
N GLN A 375 -2.58 8.83 11.08
CA GLN A 375 -2.97 9.57 12.27
C GLN A 375 -1.96 10.72 12.43
N PRO A 376 -2.39 11.94 12.78
CA PRO A 376 -1.43 12.96 13.17
C PRO A 376 -0.58 12.39 14.31
N ASP A 377 0.73 12.35 14.12
CA ASP A 377 1.70 11.97 15.13
C ASP A 377 1.51 12.88 16.35
N VAL A 378 0.87 12.35 17.40
CA VAL A 378 0.93 12.94 18.72
C VAL A 378 1.69 11.97 19.61
N PHE A 379 3.01 12.05 19.52
CA PHE A 379 3.85 11.72 20.66
C PHE A 379 3.50 12.69 21.79
N THR A 380 2.66 12.27 22.72
CA THR A 380 2.74 12.78 24.09
C THR A 380 3.21 11.64 25.00
N ASN A 381 4.43 11.81 25.51
CA ASN A 381 4.94 11.06 26.65
C ASN A 381 3.95 11.24 27.80
N VAL A 382 3.13 10.22 28.08
CA VAL A 382 2.42 10.09 29.35
C VAL A 382 3.21 9.11 30.18
N GLY A 383 3.87 9.62 31.22
CA GLY A 383 4.60 8.81 32.19
C GLY A 383 3.69 7.74 32.79
N ALA A 384 4.26 6.55 33.00
CA ALA A 384 3.55 5.40 33.55
C ALA A 384 2.87 5.74 34.89
N PRO A 385 1.56 5.44 35.06
CA PRO A 385 0.96 5.43 36.39
C PRO A 385 1.53 4.25 37.17
N GLN A 386 2.01 4.52 38.39
CA GLN A 386 2.37 3.49 39.35
C GLN A 386 1.15 2.63 39.67
N ALA A 387 1.31 1.31 39.55
CA ALA A 387 0.29 0.32 39.87
C ALA A 387 0.03 0.31 41.38
N ASP A 388 -1.23 0.44 41.77
CA ASP A 388 -1.68 0.20 43.13
C ASP A 388 -1.74 -1.31 43.39
N VAL A 389 -1.12 -1.72 44.49
CA VAL A 389 -0.85 -3.12 44.83
C VAL A 389 -2.08 -3.66 45.55
N GLY A 390 -3.02 -4.24 44.80
CA GLY A 390 -4.29 -4.71 45.36
C GLY A 390 -4.77 -6.03 44.76
N ALA A 391 -4.51 -7.12 45.49
CA ALA A 391 -4.98 -8.50 45.32
C ALA A 391 -4.28 -9.35 44.25
N ALA A 392 -3.71 -10.48 44.71
CA ALA A 392 -3.16 -11.52 43.85
C ALA A 392 -4.29 -12.08 42.95
N PRO A 393 -4.10 -12.11 41.61
CA PRO A 393 -5.12 -12.61 40.70
C PRO A 393 -5.35 -14.10 40.97
N GLN A 394 -6.63 -14.46 41.09
CA GLN A 394 -7.08 -15.84 41.22
C GLN A 394 -6.50 -16.69 40.07
N PRO A 395 -6.05 -17.93 40.33
CA PRO A 395 -5.48 -18.77 39.29
C PRO A 395 -6.54 -19.04 38.21
N ALA A 396 -6.15 -18.91 36.95
CA ALA A 396 -7.00 -19.18 35.80
C ALA A 396 -7.61 -20.60 35.89
N SER A 397 -8.88 -20.75 35.50
CA SER A 397 -9.53 -22.07 35.46
C SER A 397 -8.75 -23.03 34.57
N ASP A 398 -8.78 -24.33 34.89
CA ASP A 398 -8.03 -25.34 34.15
C ASP A 398 -8.37 -25.36 32.65
N GLU A 399 -9.60 -25.00 32.28
CA GLU A 399 -10.03 -24.82 30.87
C GLU A 399 -9.36 -23.64 30.17
N VAL A 400 -9.24 -22.47 30.84
CA VAL A 400 -8.55 -21.30 30.28
C VAL A 400 -7.05 -21.56 30.16
N ARG A 401 -6.48 -22.27 31.15
CA ARG A 401 -5.08 -22.70 31.08
C ARG A 401 -4.86 -23.71 29.95
N GLN A 402 -5.76 -24.66 29.74
CA GLN A 402 -5.67 -25.61 28.62
C GLN A 402 -5.83 -24.92 27.26
N ALA A 403 -6.80 -24.02 27.11
CA ALA A 403 -6.99 -23.25 25.88
C ALA A 403 -5.76 -22.39 25.56
N TRP A 404 -5.13 -21.79 26.57
CA TRP A 404 -3.88 -21.05 26.40
C TRP A 404 -2.71 -21.98 26.03
N ILE A 405 -2.59 -23.15 26.66
CA ILE A 405 -1.57 -24.15 26.31
C ILE A 405 -1.75 -24.63 24.87
N GLU A 406 -2.99 -24.91 24.43
CA GLU A 406 -3.29 -25.29 23.04
C GLU A 406 -2.97 -24.17 22.06
N TYR A 407 -3.34 -22.92 22.39
CA TYR A 407 -3.02 -21.76 21.58
C TYR A 407 -1.51 -21.55 21.41
N VAL A 408 -0.73 -21.66 22.51
CA VAL A 408 0.73 -21.55 22.47
C VAL A 408 1.36 -22.70 21.69
N LYS A 409 0.86 -23.94 21.85
CA LYS A 409 1.30 -25.10 21.06
C LYS A 409 1.04 -24.88 19.57
N LEU A 410 -0.15 -24.41 19.20
CA LEU A 410 -0.53 -24.15 17.82
C LEU A 410 0.32 -23.02 17.21
N GLY A 411 0.58 -21.96 17.98
CA GLY A 411 1.49 -20.88 17.60
C GLY A 411 2.92 -21.39 17.34
N LEU A 412 3.45 -22.23 18.21
CA LEU A 412 4.78 -22.85 18.04
C LEU A 412 4.82 -23.83 16.86
N GLU A 413 3.77 -24.60 16.61
CA GLU A 413 3.68 -25.51 15.47
C GLU A 413 3.60 -24.77 14.13
N ASN A 414 2.81 -23.70 14.08
CA ASN A 414 2.71 -22.82 12.91
C ASN A 414 4.04 -22.14 12.60
N ASN A 415 4.73 -21.67 13.63
CA ASN A 415 6.04 -21.07 13.50
C ASN A 415 7.10 -22.09 13.02
N ASN A 416 7.08 -23.31 13.57
CA ASN A 416 7.92 -24.42 13.11
C ASN A 416 7.60 -24.83 11.66
N MET A 417 6.36 -24.68 11.19
CA MET A 417 6.02 -24.87 9.79
C MET A 417 6.58 -23.76 8.90
N LEU A 418 6.48 -22.50 9.31
CA LEU A 418 7.08 -21.36 8.60
C LEU A 418 8.59 -21.54 8.48
N PHE A 419 9.27 -21.86 9.59
CA PHE A 419 10.71 -22.11 9.60
C PHE A 419 11.10 -23.28 8.69
N ARG A 420 10.36 -24.40 8.74
CA ARG A 420 10.61 -25.55 7.85
C ARG A 420 10.39 -25.23 6.38
N ARG A 421 9.42 -24.37 6.05
CA ARG A 421 9.17 -23.92 4.67
C ARG A 421 10.28 -23.00 4.17
N ILE A 422 10.69 -22.05 4.98
CA ILE A 422 11.82 -21.15 4.68
C ILE A 422 13.09 -21.99 4.50
N LEU A 423 13.42 -22.85 5.46
CA LEU A 423 14.59 -23.73 5.38
C LEU A 423 14.54 -24.63 4.13
N ARG A 424 13.39 -25.22 3.80
CA ARG A 424 13.23 -26.00 2.55
C ARG A 424 13.45 -25.15 1.30
N ALA A 425 12.90 -23.94 1.26
CA ALA A 425 13.03 -23.04 0.11
C ALA A 425 14.50 -22.68 -0.18
N PHE A 426 15.37 -22.71 0.83
CA PHE A 426 16.81 -22.49 0.66
C PHE A 426 17.64 -23.77 0.49
N ILE A 427 17.30 -24.86 1.19
CA ILE A 427 18.02 -26.14 1.14
C ILE A 427 17.74 -26.92 -0.16
N ILE A 428 16.56 -26.76 -0.77
CA ILE A 428 16.26 -27.43 -2.05
C ILE A 428 17.15 -26.87 -3.18
N PRO A 429 17.24 -25.55 -3.41
CA PRO A 429 18.22 -24.99 -4.36
C PRO A 429 19.66 -25.40 -4.06
N TYR A 430 20.05 -25.51 -2.78
CA TYR A 430 21.36 -26.00 -2.36
C TYR A 430 21.64 -27.40 -2.91
N TYR A 431 20.78 -28.38 -2.63
CA TYR A 431 20.99 -29.75 -3.08
C TYR A 431 20.86 -29.90 -4.58
N MET A 432 20.00 -29.11 -5.23
CA MET A 432 19.90 -29.06 -6.69
C MET A 432 21.19 -28.53 -7.33
N THR A 433 21.83 -27.54 -6.70
CA THR A 433 23.12 -27.00 -7.15
C THR A 433 24.25 -28.02 -6.97
N VAL A 434 24.31 -28.71 -5.83
CA VAL A 434 25.27 -29.79 -5.59
C VAL A 434 25.05 -30.96 -6.56
N ALA A 435 23.80 -31.35 -6.81
CA ALA A 435 23.44 -32.41 -7.76
C ALA A 435 23.83 -32.03 -9.20
N MET A 436 23.61 -30.77 -9.59
CA MET A 436 24.06 -30.23 -10.88
C MET A 436 25.58 -30.32 -11.02
N TYR A 437 26.36 -29.99 -9.98
CA TYR A 437 27.81 -30.12 -10.02
C TYR A 437 28.29 -31.57 -10.07
N ALA A 438 27.66 -32.47 -9.30
CA ALA A 438 27.95 -33.89 -9.37
C ALA A 438 27.68 -34.45 -10.78
N LEU A 439 26.57 -34.03 -11.41
CA LEU A 439 26.22 -34.41 -12.78
C LEU A 439 27.26 -33.88 -13.78
N LEU A 440 27.61 -32.59 -13.71
CA LEU A 440 28.63 -31.98 -14.58
C LEU A 440 29.99 -32.66 -14.42
N PHE A 441 30.37 -33.03 -13.19
CA PHE A 441 31.59 -33.77 -12.93
C PHE A 441 31.58 -35.17 -13.57
N VAL A 442 30.48 -35.92 -13.40
CA VAL A 442 30.35 -37.26 -14.00
C VAL A 442 30.38 -37.18 -15.53
N VAL A 443 29.71 -36.19 -16.13
CA VAL A 443 29.74 -35.96 -17.58
C VAL A 443 31.15 -35.61 -18.04
N GLY A 444 31.85 -34.69 -17.34
CA GLY A 444 33.23 -34.33 -17.64
C GLY A 444 34.20 -35.52 -17.54
N LEU A 445 34.05 -36.34 -16.49
CA LEU A 445 34.84 -37.56 -16.31
C LEU A 445 34.56 -38.60 -17.41
N GLY A 446 33.29 -38.75 -17.82
CA GLY A 446 32.91 -39.63 -18.93
C GLY A 446 33.53 -39.19 -20.26
N LEU A 447 33.45 -37.90 -20.57
CA LEU A 447 34.08 -37.32 -21.77
C LEU A 447 35.60 -37.49 -21.76
N PHE A 448 36.23 -37.33 -20.60
CA PHE A 448 37.65 -37.59 -20.42
C PHE A 448 38.03 -39.05 -20.71
N VAL A 449 37.28 -40.02 -20.14
CA VAL A 449 37.53 -41.45 -20.36
C VAL A 449 37.36 -41.81 -21.84
N VAL A 450 36.32 -41.28 -22.50
CA VAL A 450 36.09 -41.47 -23.95
C VAL A 450 37.26 -40.91 -24.76
N ALA A 451 37.74 -39.70 -24.45
CA ALA A 451 38.88 -39.10 -25.12
C ALA A 451 40.17 -39.91 -24.92
N ALA A 452 40.41 -40.45 -23.72
CA ALA A 452 41.56 -41.30 -23.42
C ALA A 452 41.52 -42.64 -24.19
N VAL A 453 40.35 -43.28 -24.26
CA VAL A 453 40.15 -44.53 -25.03
C VAL A 453 40.38 -44.29 -26.52
N LEU A 454 39.87 -43.19 -27.08
CA LEU A 454 40.09 -42.83 -28.48
C LEU A 454 41.57 -42.50 -28.75
N GLY A 455 42.24 -41.81 -27.82
CA GLY A 455 43.68 -41.52 -27.92
C GLY A 455 44.55 -42.78 -27.95
N LEU A 456 44.26 -43.77 -27.10
CA LEU A 456 44.97 -45.05 -27.05
C LEU A 456 44.69 -45.94 -28.27
N ARG A 457 43.48 -45.87 -28.84
CA ARG A 457 43.08 -46.67 -30.01
C ARG A 457 43.64 -46.14 -31.32
N ASP A 458 43.63 -44.82 -31.49
CA ASP A 458 43.98 -44.18 -32.77
C ASP A 458 45.43 -43.66 -32.83
N GLY A 459 46.22 -43.89 -31.76
CA GLY A 459 47.64 -43.52 -31.70
C GLY A 459 47.90 -42.00 -31.68
N LYS A 460 46.89 -41.20 -31.34
CA LYS A 460 46.98 -39.73 -31.31
C LYS A 460 47.05 -39.23 -29.87
N GLU A 461 48.19 -39.46 -29.24
CA GLU A 461 48.47 -39.11 -27.83
C GLU A 461 48.19 -37.63 -27.49
N LEU A 462 48.33 -36.74 -28.48
CA LEU A 462 48.10 -35.31 -28.35
C LEU A 462 46.65 -34.96 -27.93
N TYR A 463 45.65 -35.71 -28.40
CA TYR A 463 44.24 -35.45 -28.05
C TYR A 463 43.97 -35.81 -26.60
N GLY A 464 44.54 -36.93 -26.12
CA GLY A 464 44.41 -37.34 -24.72
C GLY A 464 44.97 -36.29 -23.78
N VAL A 465 46.16 -35.75 -24.05
CA VAL A 465 46.84 -34.77 -23.17
C VAL A 465 46.19 -33.39 -23.22
N VAL A 466 45.81 -32.89 -24.40
CA VAL A 466 45.22 -31.54 -24.54
C VAL A 466 43.81 -31.49 -23.95
N PHE A 467 42.96 -32.47 -24.24
CA PHE A 467 41.61 -32.51 -23.68
C PHE A 467 41.62 -32.89 -22.19
N ALA A 468 42.57 -33.70 -21.73
CA ALA A 468 42.81 -33.94 -20.30
C ALA A 468 43.18 -32.65 -19.56
N GLY A 469 44.20 -31.95 -20.05
CA GLY A 469 44.72 -30.74 -19.43
C GLY A 469 43.70 -29.61 -19.40
N LEU A 470 42.97 -29.42 -20.51
CA LEU A 470 41.93 -28.39 -20.60
C LEU A 470 40.73 -28.71 -19.72
N SER A 471 40.26 -29.97 -19.71
CA SER A 471 39.10 -30.36 -18.87
C SER A 471 39.42 -30.25 -17.38
N ILE A 472 40.62 -30.66 -16.96
CA ILE A 472 41.07 -30.50 -15.56
C ILE A 472 41.24 -29.01 -15.23
N ALA A 473 41.84 -28.21 -16.10
CA ALA A 473 42.03 -26.78 -15.86
C ALA A 473 40.71 -26.00 -15.83
N THR A 474 39.75 -26.31 -16.70
CA THR A 474 38.42 -25.70 -16.70
C THR A 474 37.60 -26.18 -15.50
N PHE A 475 37.69 -27.45 -15.11
CA PHE A 475 37.01 -27.98 -13.93
C PHE A 475 37.57 -27.38 -12.64
N VAL A 476 38.89 -27.36 -12.47
CA VAL A 476 39.58 -26.73 -11.33
C VAL A 476 39.32 -25.23 -11.33
N GLY A 477 39.41 -24.56 -12.49
CA GLY A 477 39.13 -23.13 -12.63
C GLY A 477 37.69 -22.77 -12.27
N TYR A 478 36.70 -23.56 -12.69
CA TYR A 478 35.29 -23.36 -12.36
C TYR A 478 35.01 -23.67 -10.88
N PHE A 479 35.58 -24.76 -10.34
CA PHE A 479 35.43 -25.19 -8.96
C PHE A 479 36.02 -24.18 -7.95
N PHE A 480 37.17 -23.58 -8.28
CA PHE A 480 37.80 -22.56 -7.44
C PHE A 480 37.24 -21.14 -7.67
N SER A 481 36.58 -20.86 -8.81
CA SER A 481 36.16 -19.48 -9.13
C SER A 481 34.81 -19.06 -8.54
N ARG A 482 33.85 -19.97 -8.28
CA ARG A 482 32.58 -19.73 -7.52
C ARG A 482 31.81 -21.05 -7.51
N PRO A 483 31.35 -21.63 -6.37
CA PRO A 483 30.24 -21.10 -5.55
C PRO A 483 30.21 -21.53 -4.05
N LEU A 484 31.16 -22.35 -3.59
CA LEU A 484 31.10 -23.02 -2.27
C LEU A 484 31.18 -22.03 -1.12
N ARG A 485 31.98 -20.97 -1.28
CA ARG A 485 32.11 -19.91 -0.27
C ARG A 485 30.78 -19.18 -0.01
N SER A 486 30.02 -18.85 -1.06
CA SER A 486 28.70 -18.22 -0.89
C SER A 486 27.67 -19.16 -0.26
N LEU A 487 27.81 -20.46 -0.50
CA LEU A 487 26.97 -21.51 0.09
C LEU A 487 27.28 -21.69 1.58
N GLU A 488 28.56 -21.77 1.95
CA GLU A 488 29.02 -21.85 3.34
C GLU A 488 28.66 -20.59 4.15
N GLU A 489 28.88 -19.40 3.57
CA GLU A 489 28.55 -18.12 4.20
C GLU A 489 27.04 -17.97 4.43
N ASN A 490 26.21 -18.34 3.44
CA ASN A 490 24.75 -18.33 3.61
C ASN A 490 24.28 -19.33 4.67
N LEU A 491 24.90 -20.52 4.75
CA LEU A 491 24.59 -21.51 5.79
C LEU A 491 24.96 -21.00 7.19
N GLN A 492 26.09 -20.30 7.34
CA GLN A 492 26.46 -19.68 8.60
C GLN A 492 25.48 -18.57 9.02
N LEU A 493 25.08 -17.68 8.10
CA LEU A 493 24.12 -16.61 8.38
C LEU A 493 22.74 -17.15 8.77
N ILE A 494 22.27 -18.22 8.11
CA ILE A 494 21.00 -18.89 8.46
C ILE A 494 21.08 -19.54 9.85
N THR A 495 22.23 -20.13 10.19
CA THR A 495 22.46 -20.72 11.52
C THR A 495 22.38 -19.66 12.61
N TRP A 496 23.02 -18.50 12.40
CA TRP A 496 22.95 -17.36 13.32
C TRP A 496 21.55 -16.77 13.43
N LEU A 497 20.80 -16.70 12.33
CA LEU A 497 19.40 -16.27 12.34
C LEU A 497 18.53 -17.23 13.17
N GLY A 498 18.75 -18.54 13.03
CA GLY A 498 18.11 -19.55 13.87
C GLY A 498 18.44 -19.42 15.35
N ILE A 499 19.71 -19.11 15.69
CA ILE A 499 20.13 -18.87 17.08
C ILE A 499 19.48 -17.60 17.64
N ALA A 500 19.47 -16.50 16.89
CA ALA A 500 18.83 -15.24 17.30
C ALA A 500 17.33 -15.45 17.58
N TYR A 501 16.65 -16.17 16.69
CA TYR A 501 15.23 -16.49 16.83
C TYR A 501 14.95 -17.40 18.03
N ASN A 502 15.70 -18.49 18.17
CA ASN A 502 15.55 -19.41 19.30
C ASN A 502 15.86 -18.72 20.63
N THR A 503 16.86 -17.84 20.67
CA THR A 503 17.21 -17.08 21.88
C THR A 503 16.09 -16.13 22.29
N TYR A 504 15.48 -15.42 21.33
CA TYR A 504 14.31 -14.56 21.58
C TYR A 504 13.16 -15.34 22.21
N TRP A 505 12.75 -16.44 21.60
CA TRP A 505 11.65 -17.27 22.13
C TRP A 505 11.99 -17.96 23.45
N THR A 506 13.24 -18.38 23.63
CA THR A 506 13.72 -18.95 24.90
C THR A 506 13.61 -17.90 26.01
N ARG A 507 14.02 -16.66 25.76
CA ARG A 507 13.87 -15.57 26.74
C ARG A 507 12.40 -15.35 27.09
N LEU A 508 11.51 -15.29 26.11
CA LEU A 508 10.06 -15.18 26.32
C LEU A 508 9.48 -16.32 27.17
N LEU A 509 9.95 -17.56 26.96
CA LEU A 509 9.52 -18.74 27.72
C LEU A 509 9.94 -18.71 29.19
N TYR A 510 11.04 -18.03 29.53
CA TYR A 510 11.58 -17.93 30.89
C TYR A 510 11.31 -16.58 31.57
N MET A 511 10.51 -15.71 30.95
CA MET A 511 10.04 -14.46 31.58
C MET A 511 8.91 -14.77 32.56
N GLU A 512 9.25 -15.02 33.81
CA GLU A 512 8.29 -15.38 34.88
C GLU A 512 8.00 -14.22 35.85
N ASP A 513 8.89 -13.22 35.94
CA ASP A 513 8.72 -12.08 36.86
C ASP A 513 7.80 -11.01 36.28
N ARG A 514 6.63 -10.87 36.87
CA ARG A 514 5.59 -9.93 36.44
C ARG A 514 6.00 -8.47 36.59
N ASN A 515 6.94 -8.15 37.46
CA ASN A 515 7.36 -6.77 37.71
C ASN A 515 8.33 -6.27 36.62
N THR A 516 9.06 -7.18 35.97
CA THR A 516 10.06 -6.84 34.95
C THR A 516 9.67 -7.28 33.54
N VAL A 517 8.61 -8.09 33.39
CA VAL A 517 8.22 -8.71 32.10
C VAL A 517 8.08 -7.73 30.93
N HIS A 518 7.66 -6.48 31.17
CA HIS A 518 7.54 -5.48 30.11
C HIS A 518 8.90 -4.94 29.67
N ASP A 519 9.80 -4.69 30.61
CA ASP A 519 11.17 -4.25 30.33
C ASP A 519 12.00 -5.39 29.74
N ASP A 520 11.82 -6.62 30.24
CA ASP A 520 12.46 -7.82 29.73
C ASP A 520 12.02 -8.15 28.30
N LEU A 521 10.73 -7.97 27.98
CA LEU A 521 10.20 -8.16 26.63
C LEU A 521 10.75 -7.11 25.65
N LYS A 522 10.82 -5.85 26.10
CA LYS A 522 11.39 -4.76 25.32
C LYS A 522 12.87 -5.00 25.04
N ASP A 523 13.62 -5.43 26.05
CA ASP A 523 15.05 -5.76 25.92
C ASP A 523 15.27 -6.96 24.98
N ALA A 524 14.51 -8.05 25.15
CA ALA A 524 14.60 -9.21 24.28
C ALA A 524 14.28 -8.88 22.81
N SER A 525 13.29 -8.02 22.58
CA SER A 525 12.90 -7.58 21.23
C SER A 525 13.96 -6.67 20.61
N ALA A 526 14.49 -5.71 21.37
CA ALA A 526 15.57 -4.83 20.91
C ALA A 526 16.85 -5.62 20.58
N GLN A 527 17.21 -6.61 21.42
CA GLN A 527 18.36 -7.47 21.17
C GLN A 527 18.18 -8.31 19.91
N ALA A 528 17.00 -8.93 19.72
CA ALA A 528 16.72 -9.73 18.53
C ALA A 528 16.81 -8.89 17.25
N ALA A 529 16.23 -7.67 17.25
CA ALA A 529 16.33 -6.73 16.14
C ALA A 529 17.80 -6.36 15.84
N ALA A 530 18.60 -6.09 16.88
CA ALA A 530 20.02 -5.78 16.72
C ALA A 530 20.85 -6.96 16.17
N GLU A 531 20.53 -8.20 16.59
CA GLU A 531 21.18 -9.41 16.11
C GLU A 531 20.86 -9.66 14.62
N ILE A 532 19.59 -9.49 14.24
CA ILE A 532 19.14 -9.59 12.84
C ILE A 532 19.80 -8.52 11.98
N GLN A 533 19.87 -7.28 12.45
CA GLN A 533 20.54 -6.20 11.73
C GLN A 533 22.04 -6.51 11.52
N ARG A 534 22.72 -7.03 12.55
CA ARG A 534 24.13 -7.48 12.42
C ARG A 534 24.30 -8.58 11.38
N ILE A 535 23.37 -9.52 11.28
CA ILE A 535 23.37 -10.58 10.25
C ILE A 535 23.18 -9.98 8.85
N ILE A 536 22.25 -9.02 8.69
CA ILE A 536 22.01 -8.30 7.42
C ILE A 536 23.27 -7.54 6.99
N ASP A 537 23.89 -6.81 7.90
CA ASP A 537 25.08 -6.01 7.60
C ASP A 537 26.27 -6.90 7.25
N LYS A 538 26.45 -8.03 7.97
CA LYS A 538 27.48 -9.00 7.63
C LYS A 538 27.23 -9.67 6.28
N SER A 539 25.97 -9.95 5.94
CA SER A 539 25.57 -10.47 4.63
C SER A 539 25.96 -9.50 3.50
N LYS A 540 25.73 -8.20 3.69
CA LYS A 540 26.13 -7.15 2.73
C LYS A 540 27.65 -7.05 2.57
N GLU A 541 28.40 -7.09 3.67
CA GLU A 541 29.87 -7.07 3.66
C GLU A 541 30.46 -8.28 2.90
N LEU A 542 29.92 -9.48 3.15
CA LEU A 542 30.30 -10.72 2.47
C LEU A 542 29.89 -10.72 0.98
N ALA A 543 28.75 -10.10 0.65
CA ALA A 543 28.34 -9.92 -0.74
C ALA A 543 29.29 -8.99 -1.51
N GLY A 544 29.76 -7.91 -0.88
CA GLY A 544 30.68 -6.94 -1.48
C GLY A 544 32.10 -7.47 -1.71
N SER A 545 32.55 -8.44 -0.91
CA SER A 545 33.91 -9.03 -0.98
C SER A 545 34.04 -10.22 -1.95
N ARG A 546 33.01 -10.48 -2.78
CA ARG A 546 33.02 -11.54 -3.81
C ARG A 546 33.91 -11.14 -5.01
N PRO A 547 34.88 -11.97 -5.44
CA PRO A 547 35.74 -11.65 -6.58
C PRO A 547 34.92 -11.58 -7.88
N GLY A 548 34.69 -10.36 -8.38
CA GLY A 548 33.85 -10.04 -9.56
C GLY A 548 32.71 -9.05 -9.30
N SER A 549 32.57 -8.49 -8.09
CA SER A 549 31.66 -7.36 -7.80
C SER A 549 32.25 -5.99 -8.14
N ARG A 550 33.54 -5.92 -8.50
CA ARG A 550 34.26 -4.72 -8.95
C ARG A 550 34.66 -4.83 -10.43
N ILE A 551 33.69 -5.00 -11.32
CA ILE A 551 33.89 -4.73 -12.73
C ILE A 551 32.95 -3.58 -13.06
N GLY A 552 33.47 -2.36 -12.90
CA GLY A 552 32.71 -1.12 -13.05
C GLY A 552 33.21 0.00 -12.14
N GLU A 553 34.52 0.21 -12.06
CA GLU A 553 35.16 1.50 -11.78
C GLU A 553 36.26 1.73 -12.82
#